data_AF-A0A1F8PK17-F1
#
_entry.id   AF-A0A1F8PK17-F1
#
_cell.length_a   1.000
_cell.length_b   1.000
_cell.length_c   1.000
_cell.angle_alpha   90.00
_cell.angle_beta   90.00
_cell.angle_gamma   90.00
#
_symmetry.space_group_name_H-M   'P 1'
#
loop_
_entity.id
_entity.type
_entity.pdbx_description
1 polymer ?
#
loop_
_entity_poly.entity_id
_entity_poly.type
_entity_poly.pdbx_seq_one_letter_code
_entity_poly.pdbx_strand_id
1 'polypeptide(L)'
;MYEPVWINPADAAARGIKHGDIVNIFNERGGVMGGAYITERIMPGAVYQDHGARYDPIIAGKLDRGGSNNTICPTKVTSRHAAGEVTSGFLVQIEKVDIGELMDKYPEAFKRPYSPSAGLILSSWVEDKNI
;
A
#
# COMPACT_ATOMS: atom_id res chain seq x y z
N MET A 1 10.56 5.46 -0.21
CA MET A 1 9.57 6.53 0.08
C MET A 1 8.21 5.87 -0.06
N TYR A 2 7.29 6.05 0.89
CA TYR A 2 5.97 5.42 0.83
C TYR A 2 4.99 6.31 0.08
N GLU A 3 4.08 5.69 -0.68
CA GLU A 3 2.99 6.43 -1.34
C GLU A 3 2.10 7.11 -0.29
N PRO A 4 1.77 8.41 -0.42
CA PRO A 4 0.96 9.12 0.56
C PRO A 4 -0.46 8.56 0.68
N VAL A 5 -0.93 8.45 1.93
CA VAL A 5 -2.30 8.07 2.27
C VAL A 5 -2.96 9.23 2.95
N TRP A 6 -3.93 9.84 2.29
CA TRP A 6 -4.65 10.98 2.84
C TRP A 6 -5.68 10.47 3.83
N ILE A 7 -5.62 11.02 5.05
CA ILE A 7 -6.51 10.62 6.15
C ILE A 7 -7.06 11.89 6.79
N ASN A 8 -8.37 11.90 7.05
CA ASN A 8 -9.00 12.99 7.75
C ASN A 8 -8.48 13.09 9.20
N PRO A 9 -8.28 14.29 9.79
CA PRO A 9 -7.76 14.42 11.15
C PRO A 9 -8.58 13.68 12.21
N ALA A 10 -9.91 13.62 12.07
CA ALA A 10 -10.78 12.93 13.02
C ALA A 10 -10.54 11.40 13.01
N ASP A 11 -10.43 10.79 11.83
CA ASP A 11 -10.17 9.35 11.69
C ASP A 11 -8.77 8.96 12.15
N ALA A 12 -7.79 9.83 11.87
CA ALA A 12 -6.41 9.65 12.31
C ALA A 12 -6.30 9.70 13.84
N ALA A 13 -6.92 10.70 14.47
CA ALA A 13 -6.95 10.84 15.92
C ALA A 13 -7.61 9.64 16.59
N ALA A 14 -8.76 9.18 16.07
CA ALA A 14 -9.46 8.01 16.58
C ALA A 14 -8.63 6.71 16.51
N ARG A 15 -7.65 6.64 15.62
CA ARG A 15 -6.77 5.49 15.38
C ARG A 15 -5.35 5.67 15.92
N GLY A 16 -5.05 6.81 16.56
CA GLY A 16 -3.69 7.12 17.03
C GLY A 16 -2.65 7.29 15.92
N ILE A 17 -3.08 7.60 14.69
CA ILE A 17 -2.22 7.81 13.53
C ILE A 17 -1.79 9.29 13.47
N LYS A 18 -0.50 9.53 13.26
CA LYS A 18 0.08 10.87 13.09
C LYS A 18 0.60 11.07 11.68
N HIS A 19 0.76 12.33 11.28
CA HIS A 19 1.38 12.67 10.00
C HIS A 19 2.79 12.08 9.90
N GLY A 20 3.08 11.41 8.78
CA GLY A 20 4.34 10.72 8.53
C GLY A 20 4.43 9.30 9.11
N ASP A 21 3.45 8.84 9.91
CA ASP A 21 3.40 7.44 10.33
C ASP A 21 3.23 6.52 9.12
N ILE A 22 3.83 5.33 9.17
CA ILE A 22 3.54 4.29 8.18
C ILE A 22 2.26 3.58 8.58
N VAL A 23 1.38 3.41 7.62
CA VAL A 23 0.06 2.81 7.80
C VAL A 23 -0.13 1.64 6.84
N ASN A 24 -0.97 0.70 7.23
CA ASN A 24 -1.42 -0.41 6.39
C ASN A 24 -2.90 -0.19 6.09
N ILE A 25 -3.25 -0.05 4.81
CA ILE A 25 -4.62 -0.06 4.31
C ILE A 25 -4.95 -1.49 3.92
N PHE A 26 -5.97 -2.11 4.51
CA PHE A 26 -6.22 -3.53 4.31
C PHE A 26 -7.69 -3.90 4.28
N ASN A 27 -7.97 -5.03 3.66
CA ASN A 27 -9.26 -5.72 3.69
C ASN A 27 -9.04 -7.24 3.59
N GLU A 28 -10.08 -8.01 3.32
CA GLU A 28 -10.00 -9.47 3.22
C GLU A 28 -9.14 -10.00 2.05
N ARG A 29 -8.76 -9.14 1.10
CA ARG A 29 -7.93 -9.50 -0.06
C ARG A 29 -6.44 -9.35 0.23
N GLY A 30 -6.08 -8.38 1.07
CA GLY A 30 -4.68 -8.08 1.37
C GLY A 30 -4.50 -6.75 2.08
N GLY A 31 -3.25 -6.26 2.08
CA GLY A 31 -2.85 -4.98 2.62
C GLY A 31 -1.85 -4.26 1.71
N VAL A 32 -1.91 -2.93 1.74
CA VAL A 32 -0.98 -2.04 1.05
C VAL A 32 -0.52 -0.96 2.04
N MET A 33 0.79 -0.75 2.11
CA MET A 33 1.36 0.23 3.03
C MET A 33 1.44 1.61 2.36
N GLY A 34 1.45 2.65 3.20
CA GLY A 34 1.64 4.01 2.76
C GLY A 34 2.04 4.94 3.90
N GLY A 35 2.38 6.19 3.56
CA GLY A 35 2.74 7.22 4.53
C GLY A 35 1.54 8.11 4.86
N ALA A 36 1.16 8.23 6.12
CA ALA A 36 0.01 9.02 6.53
C ALA A 36 0.21 10.53 6.23
N TYR A 37 -0.64 11.06 5.36
CA TYR A 37 -0.77 12.49 5.06
C TYR A 37 -2.07 13.00 5.67
N ILE A 38 -1.98 13.52 6.90
CA ILE A 38 -3.17 14.02 7.62
C ILE A 38 -3.61 15.36 7.04
N THR A 39 -4.85 15.44 6.57
CA THR A 39 -5.37 16.64 5.90
C THR A 39 -6.90 16.73 5.94
N GLU A 40 -7.45 17.93 6.06
CA GLU A 40 -8.91 18.19 5.98
C GLU A 40 -9.45 18.13 4.54
N ARG A 41 -8.58 17.89 3.55
CA ARG A 41 -8.96 17.79 2.12
C ARG A 41 -9.58 16.44 1.72
N ILE A 42 -9.73 15.52 2.66
CA ILE A 42 -10.44 14.25 2.47
C ILE A 42 -11.59 14.17 3.48
N MET A 43 -12.74 13.64 3.06
CA MET A 43 -13.91 13.53 3.92
C MET A 43 -13.68 12.53 5.06
N PRO A 44 -14.26 12.73 6.25
CA PRO A 44 -14.28 11.71 7.30
C PRO A 44 -14.87 10.39 6.81
N GLY A 45 -14.29 9.27 7.26
CA GLY A 45 -14.67 7.91 6.87
C GLY A 45 -14.09 7.43 5.53
N ALA A 46 -13.27 8.25 4.87
CA ALA A 46 -12.59 7.90 3.61
C ALA A 46 -11.07 8.06 3.72
N VAL A 47 -10.34 7.22 2.97
CA VAL A 47 -8.91 7.35 2.75
C VAL A 47 -8.63 7.43 1.25
N TYR A 48 -7.53 8.07 0.88
CA TYR A 48 -7.12 8.20 -0.52
C TYR A 48 -5.63 7.86 -0.66
N GLN A 49 -5.30 7.05 -1.66
CA GLN A 49 -3.94 6.76 -2.09
C GLN A 49 -3.93 6.77 -3.61
N ASP A 50 -3.00 7.51 -4.21
CA ASP A 50 -2.85 7.58 -5.67
C ASP A 50 -2.55 6.21 -6.27
N HIS A 51 -3.02 5.99 -7.49
CA HIS A 51 -2.65 4.82 -8.27
C HIS A 51 -1.29 5.03 -8.94
N GLY A 52 -0.53 3.94 -9.13
CA GLY A 52 0.69 3.94 -9.96
C GLY A 52 2.00 3.78 -9.20
N ALA A 53 1.95 3.64 -7.87
CA ALA A 53 3.12 3.29 -7.08
C ALA A 53 3.71 1.94 -7.54
N ARG A 54 5.04 1.82 -7.46
CA ARG A 54 5.74 0.59 -7.85
C ARG A 54 5.45 -0.52 -6.85
N TYR A 55 4.96 -1.64 -7.33
CA TYR A 55 4.66 -2.82 -6.53
C TYR A 55 5.95 -3.44 -5.93
N ASP A 56 6.01 -3.54 -4.59
CA ASP A 56 7.10 -4.11 -3.81
C ASP A 56 6.53 -5.06 -2.74
N PRO A 57 6.13 -6.28 -3.10
CA PRO A 57 5.45 -7.14 -2.15
C PRO A 57 6.37 -7.66 -1.04
N ILE A 58 5.93 -7.51 0.20
CA ILE A 58 6.42 -8.33 1.31
C ILE A 58 5.92 -9.77 1.13
N ILE A 59 4.63 -9.91 0.82
CA ILE A 59 4.00 -11.18 0.45
C ILE A 59 3.27 -10.98 -0.88
N ALA A 60 3.71 -11.69 -1.92
CA ALA A 60 3.15 -11.55 -3.26
C ALA A 60 1.62 -11.75 -3.26
N GLY A 61 0.89 -10.74 -3.76
CA GLY A 61 -0.55 -10.73 -3.89
C GLY A 61 -1.32 -10.55 -2.58
N LYS A 62 -0.63 -10.29 -1.45
CA LYS A 62 -1.26 -10.20 -0.13
C LYS A 62 -0.82 -9.00 0.70
N LEU A 63 0.46 -8.63 0.67
CA LEU A 63 0.99 -7.52 1.44
C LEU A 63 2.04 -6.78 0.62
N ASP A 64 1.71 -5.55 0.23
CA ASP A 64 2.58 -4.68 -0.54
C ASP A 64 3.08 -3.51 0.31
N ARG A 65 4.40 -3.27 0.30
CA ARG A 65 4.95 -2.06 0.96
C ARG A 65 5.20 -0.91 0.00
N GLY A 66 5.05 -1.16 -1.31
CA GLY A 66 5.31 -0.20 -2.37
C GLY A 66 4.23 0.87 -2.53
N GLY A 67 2.98 0.57 -2.16
CA GLY A 67 1.84 1.48 -2.31
C GLY A 67 0.93 1.14 -3.49
N SER A 68 1.11 -0.02 -4.12
CA SER A 68 0.27 -0.53 -5.21
C SER A 68 -1.08 -1.01 -4.66
N ASN A 69 -2.03 -0.07 -4.64
CA ASN A 69 -3.37 -0.26 -4.10
C ASN A 69 -4.20 -1.34 -4.83
N ASN A 70 -3.80 -1.79 -6.02
CA ASN A 70 -4.44 -2.92 -6.71
C ASN A 70 -4.40 -4.21 -5.88
N THR A 71 -3.49 -4.33 -4.91
CA THR A 71 -3.43 -5.46 -3.94
C THR A 71 -4.74 -5.61 -3.14
N ILE A 72 -5.47 -4.52 -2.93
CA ILE A 72 -6.72 -4.49 -2.16
C ILE A 72 -7.97 -4.26 -3.02
N CYS A 73 -7.82 -4.08 -4.34
CA CYS A 73 -8.91 -3.96 -5.30
C CYS A 73 -9.66 -5.28 -5.50
N PRO A 74 -10.97 -5.26 -5.80
CA PRO A 74 -11.73 -6.47 -6.08
C PRO A 74 -11.42 -7.02 -7.47
N THR A 75 -11.48 -8.34 -7.61
CA THR A 75 -11.22 -9.06 -8.87
C THR A 75 -12.42 -9.07 -9.83
N LYS A 76 -13.60 -8.62 -9.39
CA LYS A 76 -14.78 -8.54 -10.23
C LYS A 76 -14.68 -7.34 -11.16
N VAL A 77 -15.12 -7.53 -12.40
CA VAL A 77 -15.23 -6.45 -13.39
C VAL A 77 -16.47 -5.59 -13.15
N THR A 78 -16.50 -4.41 -13.75
CA THR A 78 -17.60 -3.43 -13.62
C THR A 78 -18.99 -4.02 -13.91
N SER A 79 -19.12 -4.88 -14.92
CA SER A 79 -20.38 -5.60 -15.20
C SER A 79 -20.15 -6.85 -16.05
N ARG A 80 -21.22 -7.66 -16.23
CA ARG A 80 -21.21 -8.82 -17.15
C ARG A 80 -20.73 -8.46 -18.57
N HIS A 81 -20.96 -7.24 -19.02
CA HIS A 81 -20.71 -6.80 -20.40
C HIS A 81 -19.58 -5.78 -20.54
N ALA A 82 -18.92 -5.40 -19.44
CA ALA A 82 -17.81 -4.45 -19.45
C ALA A 82 -16.70 -4.93 -18.51
N ALA A 83 -15.56 -5.32 -19.09
CA ALA A 83 -14.38 -5.81 -18.38
C ALA A 83 -13.51 -4.68 -17.81
N GLY A 84 -14.13 -3.69 -17.16
CA GLY A 84 -13.42 -2.61 -16.50
C GLY A 84 -12.92 -3.00 -15.11
N GLU A 85 -11.75 -2.49 -14.73
CA GLU A 85 -11.20 -2.62 -13.38
C GLU A 85 -11.97 -1.72 -12.39
N VAL A 86 -12.14 -2.21 -11.17
CA VAL A 86 -12.65 -1.42 -10.05
C VAL A 86 -11.46 -0.85 -9.29
N THR A 87 -11.17 0.43 -9.53
CA THR A 87 -10.00 1.12 -8.94
C THR A 87 -10.34 1.93 -7.69
N SER A 88 -11.62 2.01 -7.32
CA SER A 88 -12.13 2.73 -6.15
C SER A 88 -13.49 2.18 -5.73
N GLY A 89 -14.07 2.71 -4.63
CA GLY A 89 -15.43 2.36 -4.21
C GLY A 89 -15.55 1.01 -3.49
N PHE A 90 -14.51 0.60 -2.77
CA PHE A 90 -14.51 -0.57 -1.90
C PHE A 90 -14.08 -0.20 -0.48
N LEU A 91 -14.48 -1.03 0.49
CA LEU A 91 -14.24 -0.77 1.91
C LEU A 91 -12.89 -1.34 2.35
N VAL A 92 -12.27 -0.61 3.28
CA VAL A 92 -10.96 -0.92 3.85
C VAL A 92 -10.94 -0.55 5.33
N GLN A 93 -10.03 -1.17 6.07
CA GLN A 93 -9.54 -0.69 7.35
C GLN A 93 -8.17 -0.04 7.18
N ILE A 94 -7.76 0.73 8.18
CA ILE A 94 -6.45 1.37 8.21
C ILE A 94 -5.91 1.35 9.64
N GLU A 95 -4.63 0.99 9.79
CA GLU A 95 -3.93 0.95 11.07
C GLU A 95 -2.50 1.44 10.94
N LYS A 96 -1.94 1.89 12.07
CA LYS A 96 -0.51 2.22 12.17
C LYS A 96 0.32 0.94 12.16
N VAL A 97 1.44 0.98 11.45
CA VAL A 97 2.37 -0.15 11.32
C VAL A 97 3.57 0.04 12.24
N ASP A 98 3.97 -1.02 12.94
CA ASP A 98 5.31 -1.14 13.51
C ASP A 98 6.27 -1.66 12.43
N ILE A 99 7.14 -0.77 11.94
CA ILE A 99 8.11 -1.12 10.89
C ILE A 99 9.22 -2.01 11.42
N GLY A 100 9.59 -1.88 12.69
CA GLY A 100 10.62 -2.73 13.30
C GLY A 100 10.16 -4.18 13.33
N GLU A 101 8.93 -4.41 13.79
CA GLU A 101 8.34 -5.76 13.80
C GLU A 101 8.25 -6.37 12.39
N LEU A 102 7.84 -5.58 11.39
CA LEU A 102 7.79 -6.07 10.01
C LEU A 102 9.18 -6.37 9.43
N MET A 103 10.18 -5.56 9.74
CA MET A 103 11.56 -5.78 9.31
C MET A 103 12.15 -7.04 9.93
N ASP A 104 11.86 -7.31 11.21
CA ASP A 104 12.29 -8.52 11.90
C ASP A 104 11.58 -9.76 11.34
N LYS A 105 10.30 -9.65 11.01
CA LYS A 105 9.49 -10.75 10.46
C LYS A 105 9.79 -11.06 9.00
N TYR A 106 10.10 -10.05 8.19
CA TYR A 106 10.32 -10.18 6.74
C TYR A 106 11.64 -9.55 6.27
N PRO A 107 12.79 -9.92 6.85
CA PRO A 107 14.05 -9.22 6.62
C PRO A 107 14.47 -9.23 5.14
N GLU A 108 14.19 -10.31 4.41
CA GLU A 108 14.52 -10.43 2.99
C GLU A 108 13.78 -9.42 2.12
N ALA A 109 12.52 -9.09 2.44
CA ALA A 109 11.78 -8.04 1.74
C ALA A 109 12.44 -6.67 1.97
N PHE A 110 12.91 -6.41 3.19
CA PHE A 110 13.51 -5.14 3.56
C PHE A 110 14.96 -4.93 3.13
N LYS A 111 15.68 -6.02 2.84
CA LYS A 111 17.06 -5.97 2.35
C LYS A 111 17.19 -5.91 0.83
N ARG A 112 16.09 -6.03 0.07
CA ARG A 112 16.14 -5.95 -1.40
C ARG A 112 16.83 -4.65 -1.84
N PRO A 113 17.68 -4.70 -2.88
CA PRO A 113 18.27 -3.50 -3.45
C PRO A 113 17.19 -2.46 -3.76
N TYR A 114 17.43 -1.21 -3.39
CA TYR A 114 16.50 -0.11 -3.63
C TYR A 114 17.32 1.12 -3.99
N SER A 115 16.96 1.76 -5.10
CA SER A 115 17.57 3.03 -5.49
C SER A 115 16.83 4.19 -4.82
N PRO A 116 17.51 5.04 -4.03
CA PRO A 116 16.87 6.21 -3.45
C PRO A 116 16.24 7.15 -4.48
N SER A 117 16.81 7.23 -5.70
CA SER A 117 16.33 8.10 -6.78
C SER A 117 15.32 7.42 -7.71
N ALA A 118 15.49 6.13 -7.97
CA ALA A 118 14.67 5.40 -8.95
C ALA A 118 13.63 4.44 -8.32
N GLY A 119 13.67 4.24 -7.00
CA GLY A 119 12.85 3.26 -6.31
C GLY A 119 13.34 1.83 -6.50
N LEU A 120 12.41 0.89 -6.65
CA LEU A 120 12.71 -0.51 -6.98
C LEU A 120 13.51 -0.61 -8.29
N ILE A 121 14.51 -1.49 -8.32
CA ILE A 121 15.35 -1.75 -9.49
C ILE A 121 15.17 -3.19 -9.98
N LEU A 122 15.51 -3.45 -11.25
CA LEU A 122 15.28 -4.75 -11.89
C LEU A 122 15.98 -5.90 -11.14
N SER A 123 17.21 -5.68 -10.69
CA SER A 123 18.01 -6.66 -9.95
C SER A 123 17.44 -7.01 -8.56
N SER A 124 16.42 -6.28 -8.08
CA SER A 124 15.71 -6.62 -6.85
C SER A 124 14.75 -7.80 -7.02
N TRP A 125 14.39 -8.14 -8.26
CA TRP A 125 13.33 -9.10 -8.59
C TRP A 125 13.73 -10.13 -9.63
N VAL A 126 14.64 -9.79 -10.54
CA VAL A 126 15.13 -10.71 -11.57
C VAL A 126 16.39 -11.39 -11.05
N GLU A 127 16.29 -12.69 -10.82
CA GLU A 127 17.45 -13.56 -10.66
C GLU A 127 18.00 -13.89 -12.06
N ASP A 128 19.31 -13.74 -12.27
CA ASP A 128 20.00 -14.27 -13.46
C ASP A 128 19.95 -15.81 -13.41
N LYS A 129 18.81 -16.37 -13.83
CA LYS A 129 18.75 -17.78 -14.23
C LYS A 129 19.22 -17.80 -15.67
N ASN A 130 20.47 -18.20 -15.89
CA ASN A 130 21.03 -18.43 -17.23
C ASN A 130 19.95 -19.01 -18.16
N ILE A 131 19.45 -18.19 -19.08
CA ILE A 131 18.56 -18.57 -20.18
C ILE A 131 19.43 -19.07 -21.32
#